data_AF-A0A8T0PH25-F1
#
_entry.id   AF-A0A8T0PH25-F1
#
_cell.length_a   1.000
_cell.length_b   1.000
_cell.length_c   1.000
_cell.angle_alpha   90.00
_cell.angle_beta   90.00
_cell.angle_gamma   90.00
#
_symmetry.space_group_name_H-M   'P 1'
#
loop_
_entity.id
_entity.type
_entity.pdbx_description
1 polymer ?
#
loop_
_entity_poly.entity_id
_entity_poly.type
_entity_poly.pdbx_seq_one_letter_code
_entity_poly.pdbx_strand_id
1 'polypeptide(L)'
;MENQLAAPTEDGQPKSATQVVGDVLHQNTKTNHFLENVGIQITKHRTTLQNVQAEFEVERRTNSELRSIVNNQREEMDGLSKQVQETEQAQIKDQEENRKKQAELEKKVKLLLRQNGQS
;
A
#
# COMPACT_ATOMS: atom_id res chain seq x y z
N MET A 1 38.11 26.75 35.83
CA MET A 1 36.79 26.38 36.41
C MET A 1 36.55 27.11 37.72
N GLU A 2 37.53 27.19 38.63
CA GLU A 2 37.37 27.88 39.94
C GLU A 2 37.00 29.37 39.83
N ASN A 3 37.62 30.13 38.92
CA ASN A 3 37.30 31.56 38.73
C ASN A 3 35.92 31.83 38.12
N GLN A 4 35.23 30.82 37.56
CA GLN A 4 33.92 30.98 36.92
C GLN A 4 32.74 30.65 37.85
N LEU A 5 32.99 29.98 38.97
CA LEU A 5 31.98 29.67 40.00
C LEU A 5 31.65 30.89 40.86
N ALA A 6 32.62 31.79 41.04
CA ALA A 6 32.48 33.05 41.77
C ALA A 6 31.99 34.22 40.90
N ALA A 7 31.87 34.02 39.58
CA ALA A 7 31.37 35.05 38.67
C ALA A 7 29.85 35.19 38.83
N PRO A 8 29.33 36.40 39.14
CA PRO A 8 27.89 36.60 39.29
C PRO A 8 27.17 36.34 37.96
N THR A 9 25.99 35.72 38.00
CA THR A 9 25.04 35.74 36.87
C THR A 9 24.37 37.11 36.76
N GLU A 10 23.66 37.38 35.66
CA GLU A 10 22.88 38.62 35.47
C GLU A 10 21.91 38.91 36.64
N ASP A 11 21.50 37.88 37.38
CA ASP A 11 20.63 37.98 38.57
C ASP A 11 21.37 38.07 39.91
N GLY A 12 22.71 38.22 39.90
CA GLY A 12 23.53 38.38 41.11
C GLY A 12 23.77 37.11 41.93
N GLN A 13 23.36 35.93 41.45
CA GLN A 13 23.52 34.65 42.14
C GLN A 13 24.78 33.91 41.64
N PRO A 14 25.53 33.18 42.48
CA PRO A 14 26.69 32.41 42.01
C PRO A 14 26.24 31.29 41.06
N LYS A 15 27.01 31.05 39.99
CA LYS A 15 26.72 30.01 39.01
C LYS A 15 26.77 28.63 39.65
N SER A 16 25.75 27.80 39.40
CA SER A 16 25.74 26.40 39.84
C SER A 16 26.90 25.61 39.22
N ALA A 17 27.52 24.72 39.99
CA ALA A 17 28.62 23.87 39.50
C ALA A 17 28.25 23.10 38.23
N THR A 18 27.02 22.57 38.15
CA THR A 18 26.51 21.86 36.96
C THR A 18 26.44 22.77 35.74
N GLN A 19 26.06 24.03 35.93
CA GLN A 19 25.96 25.02 34.86
C GLN A 19 27.35 25.45 34.38
N VAL A 20 28.29 25.71 35.29
CA VAL A 20 29.69 26.03 34.94
C VAL A 20 30.35 24.86 34.20
N VAL A 21 30.13 23.62 34.66
CA VAL A 21 30.63 22.43 33.97
C VAL A 21 29.99 22.29 32.58
N GLY A 22 28.68 22.50 32.46
CA GLY A 22 27.98 22.51 31.18
C GLY A 22 28.52 23.56 30.20
N ASP A 23 28.71 24.79 30.66
CA ASP A 23 29.23 25.90 29.85
C ASP A 23 30.67 25.66 29.40
N VAL A 24 31.53 25.17 30.30
CA VAL A 24 32.93 24.84 30.00
C VAL A 24 32.99 23.69 29.00
N LEU A 25 32.22 22.62 29.21
CA LEU A 25 32.15 21.50 28.26
C LEU A 25 31.61 21.96 26.91
N HIS A 26 30.57 22.79 26.89
CA HIS A 26 30.01 23.33 25.65
C HIS A 26 31.02 24.21 24.89
N GLN A 27 31.77 25.07 25.59
CA GLN A 27 32.83 25.88 24.98
C GLN A 27 33.99 25.02 24.44
N ASN A 28 34.41 23.98 25.17
CA ASN A 28 35.52 23.11 24.75
C ASN A 28 35.11 22.09 23.67
N THR A 29 33.82 21.74 23.58
CA THR A 29 33.30 20.79 22.58
C THR A 29 32.90 21.45 21.27
N LYS A 30 32.65 22.75 21.24
CA LYS A 30 32.29 23.51 20.02
C LYS A 30 33.30 23.39 18.87
N THR A 31 34.59 23.26 19.19
CA THR A 31 35.68 23.12 18.21
C THR A 31 36.34 21.75 18.30
N ASN A 32 35.66 20.76 18.88
CA ASN A 32 36.24 19.45 19.09
C ASN A 32 36.20 18.63 17.80
N HIS A 33 37.37 18.45 17.20
CA HIS A 33 37.56 17.67 15.97
C HIS A 33 37.82 16.19 16.28
N PHE A 34 37.52 15.69 17.49
CA PHE A 34 37.84 14.31 17.87
C PHE A 34 37.18 13.31 16.92
N LEU A 35 35.88 13.49 16.64
CA LEU A 35 35.13 12.61 15.75
C LEU A 35 35.67 12.66 14.32
N GLU A 36 36.02 13.84 13.82
CA GLU A 36 36.66 14.00 12.51
C GLU A 36 38.05 13.32 12.47
N ASN A 37 38.85 13.46 13.52
CA ASN A 37 40.19 12.86 13.64
C ASN A 37 40.15 11.32 13.75
N VAL A 38 39.07 10.74 14.28
CA VAL A 38 38.86 9.29 14.28
C VAL A 38 38.09 8.79 13.04
N GLY A 39 37.94 9.64 12.03
CA GLY A 39 37.32 9.30 10.74
C GLY A 39 35.78 9.25 10.76
N ILE A 40 35.15 9.70 11.84
CA ILE A 40 33.70 9.79 11.99
C ILE A 40 33.28 11.19 11.57
N GLN A 41 32.80 11.32 10.32
CA GLN A 41 32.17 12.55 9.89
C GLN A 41 30.81 12.70 10.57
N ILE A 42 30.63 13.75 11.37
CA ILE A 42 29.30 14.16 11.84
C ILE A 42 28.59 14.88 10.69
N THR A 43 28.38 14.17 9.57
CA THR A 43 27.34 14.60 8.66
C THR A 43 26.04 14.38 9.42
N LYS A 44 25.36 15.48 9.79
CA LYS A 44 23.94 15.36 10.13
C LYS A 44 23.31 14.64 8.94
N HIS A 45 22.95 13.37 9.09
CA HIS A 45 22.04 12.69 8.18
C HIS A 45 20.70 13.41 8.35
N ARG A 46 20.60 14.58 7.73
CA ARG A 46 19.44 15.43 7.75
C ARG A 46 18.57 14.89 6.64
N THR A 47 17.90 13.77 6.92
CA THR A 47 16.57 13.57 6.34
C THR A 47 15.77 14.78 6.82
N THR A 48 15.76 15.84 6.01
CA THR A 48 14.97 17.03 6.29
C THR A 48 13.52 16.58 6.29
N LEU A 49 12.69 17.18 7.15
CA LEU A 49 11.24 16.96 7.11
C LEU A 49 10.68 17.15 5.68
N GLN A 50 11.33 18.00 4.87
CA GLN A 50 11.03 18.20 3.46
C GLN A 50 11.25 16.96 2.59
N ASN A 51 12.33 16.20 2.79
CA ASN A 51 12.57 14.98 2.02
C ASN A 51 11.54 13.90 2.36
N VAL A 52 11.23 13.73 3.65
CA VAL A 52 10.19 12.79 4.12
C VAL A 52 8.81 13.19 3.60
N GLN A 53 8.50 14.50 3.60
CA GLN A 53 7.25 15.02 3.07
C GLN A 53 7.14 14.78 1.55
N ALA A 54 8.22 14.97 0.80
CA ALA A 54 8.24 14.72 -0.64
C ALA A 54 8.02 13.23 -0.97
N GLU A 55 8.68 12.33 -0.25
CA GLU A 55 8.49 10.88 -0.39
C GLU A 55 7.05 10.47 -0.05
N PHE A 56 6.49 11.01 1.02
CA PHE A 56 5.11 10.75 1.43
C PHE A 56 4.08 11.22 0.38
N GLU A 57 4.29 12.39 -0.23
CA GLU A 57 3.41 12.88 -1.28
C GLU A 57 3.46 12.01 -2.55
N VAL A 58 4.65 11.53 -2.93
CA VAL A 58 4.81 10.58 -4.03
C VAL A 58 4.09 9.28 -3.71
N GLU A 59 4.30 8.72 -2.51
CA GLU A 59 3.66 7.49 -2.09
C GLU A 59 2.14 7.62 -2.05
N ARG A 60 1.61 8.75 -1.57
CA ARG A 60 0.16 9.02 -1.59
C ARG A 60 -0.42 9.04 -2.99
N ARG A 61 0.27 9.66 -3.95
CA ARG A 61 -0.17 9.70 -5.35
C ARG A 61 -0.19 8.30 -5.94
N THR A 62 0.91 7.56 -5.81
CA THR A 62 0.99 6.17 -6.29
C THR A 62 -0.07 5.28 -5.64
N ASN A 63 -0.30 5.42 -4.32
CA ASN A 63 -1.34 4.66 -3.64
C ASN A 63 -2.74 4.99 -4.16
N SER A 64 -3.02 6.26 -4.44
CA SER A 64 -4.31 6.67 -5.01
C SER A 64 -4.54 6.09 -6.41
N GLU A 65 -3.50 6.06 -7.24
CA GLU A 65 -3.54 5.48 -8.58
C GLU A 65 -3.76 3.97 -8.53
N LEU A 66 -3.02 3.26 -7.67
CA LEU A 66 -3.19 1.82 -7.45
C LEU A 66 -4.60 1.49 -6.97
N ARG A 67 -5.18 2.29 -6.07
CA ARG A 67 -6.57 2.11 -5.64
C ARG A 67 -7.55 2.29 -6.78
N SER A 68 -7.33 3.26 -7.67
CA SER A 68 -8.16 3.45 -8.85
C SER A 68 -8.07 2.23 -9.78
N ILE A 69 -6.88 1.70 -10.03
CA ILE A 69 -6.67 0.52 -10.88
C ILE A 69 -7.40 -0.69 -10.28
N VAL A 70 -7.24 -0.94 -8.98
CA VAL A 70 -7.89 -2.06 -8.29
C VAL A 70 -9.40 -1.94 -8.34
N ASN A 71 -9.96 -0.74 -8.16
CA ASN A 71 -11.40 -0.53 -8.27
C ASN A 71 -11.91 -0.81 -9.67
N ASN A 72 -11.23 -0.30 -10.70
CA ASN A 72 -11.60 -0.57 -12.09
C ASN A 72 -11.55 -2.07 -12.42
N GLN A 73 -10.48 -2.76 -12.01
CA GLN A 73 -10.36 -4.21 -12.20
C GLN A 73 -11.48 -4.98 -11.49
N ARG A 74 -11.90 -4.51 -10.32
CA ARG A 74 -13.01 -5.12 -9.58
C ARG A 74 -14.34 -4.95 -10.32
N GLU A 75 -14.60 -3.77 -10.86
CA GLU A 75 -15.79 -3.52 -11.68
C GLU A 75 -15.81 -4.37 -12.96
N GLU A 76 -14.67 -4.49 -13.63
CA GLU A 76 -14.52 -5.35 -14.81
C GLU A 76 -14.75 -6.83 -14.47
N MET A 77 -14.19 -7.33 -13.36
CA MET A 77 -14.41 -8.70 -12.90
C MET A 77 -15.86 -8.97 -12.55
N ASP A 78 -16.54 -8.05 -11.85
CA ASP A 78 -17.95 -8.20 -11.52
C ASP A 78 -18.81 -8.25 -12.80
N GLY A 79 -18.50 -7.40 -13.78
CA GLY A 79 -19.15 -7.41 -15.09
C GLY A 79 -18.95 -8.71 -15.86
N LEU A 80 -17.71 -9.19 -15.95
CA LEU A 80 -17.38 -10.45 -16.63
C LEU A 80 -18.01 -11.66 -15.92
N SER A 81 -17.98 -11.68 -14.58
CA SER A 81 -18.58 -12.75 -13.78
C SER A 81 -20.09 -12.88 -14.06
N LYS A 82 -20.78 -11.74 -14.10
CA LYS A 82 -22.21 -11.70 -14.45
C LYS A 82 -22.45 -12.18 -15.89
N GLN A 83 -21.65 -11.74 -16.86
CA GLN A 83 -21.79 -12.16 -18.25
C GLN A 83 -21.57 -13.67 -18.43
N VAL A 84 -20.59 -14.24 -17.73
CA VAL A 84 -20.35 -15.69 -17.74
C VAL A 84 -21.55 -16.42 -17.18
N GLN A 85 -22.08 -16.00 -16.02
CA GLN A 85 -23.24 -16.62 -15.40
C GLN A 85 -24.48 -16.58 -16.31
N GLU A 86 -24.75 -15.43 -16.95
CA GLU A 86 -25.86 -15.28 -17.89
C GLU A 86 -25.69 -16.18 -19.12
N THR A 87 -24.47 -16.25 -19.66
CA THR A 87 -24.16 -17.08 -20.82
C THR A 87 -24.30 -18.57 -20.50
N GLU A 88 -23.81 -19.01 -19.35
CA GLU A 88 -23.95 -20.39 -18.88
C GLU A 88 -25.43 -20.77 -18.69
N GLN A 89 -26.23 -19.90 -18.08
CA GLN A 89 -27.67 -20.14 -17.94
C GLN A 89 -28.39 -20.23 -19.29
N ALA A 90 -28.06 -19.35 -20.23
CA ALA A 90 -28.61 -19.39 -21.58
C ALA A 90 -28.26 -20.72 -22.27
N GLN A 91 -26.99 -21.15 -22.18
CA GLN A 91 -26.56 -22.43 -22.75
C GLN A 91 -27.29 -23.63 -22.13
N ILE A 92 -27.47 -23.66 -20.81
CA ILE A 92 -28.21 -24.73 -20.13
C ILE A 92 -29.65 -24.80 -20.65
N LYS A 93 -30.32 -23.65 -20.75
CA LYS A 93 -31.69 -23.58 -21.25
C LYS A 93 -31.80 -24.07 -22.69
N ASP A 94 -30.90 -23.62 -23.56
CA ASP A 94 -30.87 -24.06 -24.96
C ASP A 94 -30.62 -25.56 -25.09
N GLN A 95 -29.72 -26.12 -24.27
CA GLN A 95 -29.48 -27.56 -24.22
C GLN A 95 -30.72 -28.34 -23.76
N GLU A 96 -31.45 -27.83 -22.76
CA GLU A 96 -32.68 -28.48 -22.29
C GLU A 96 -33.78 -28.46 -23.36
N GLU A 97 -33.97 -27.33 -24.04
CA GLU A 97 -34.93 -27.22 -25.14
C GLU A 97 -34.58 -28.15 -26.31
N ASN A 98 -33.30 -28.20 -26.68
CA ASN A 98 -32.83 -29.09 -27.75
C ASN A 98 -33.03 -30.56 -27.38
N ARG A 99 -32.77 -30.93 -26.12
CA ARG A 99 -33.01 -32.30 -25.63
C ARG A 99 -34.50 -32.67 -25.68
N LYS A 100 -35.41 -31.74 -25.35
CA LYS A 100 -36.87 -31.95 -25.46
C LYS A 100 -37.29 -32.17 -26.91
N LYS A 101 -36.83 -31.31 -27.83
CA LYS A 101 -37.11 -31.43 -29.27
C LYS A 101 -36.59 -32.75 -29.83
N GLN A 102 -35.38 -33.16 -29.44
CA GLN A 102 -34.80 -34.44 -29.85
C GLN A 102 -35.64 -35.62 -29.35
N ALA A 103 -36.06 -35.61 -28.08
CA ALA A 103 -36.91 -36.68 -27.53
C ALA A 103 -38.28 -36.76 -28.24
N GLU A 104 -38.85 -35.62 -28.63
CA GLU A 104 -40.11 -35.57 -29.40
C GLU A 104 -39.93 -36.12 -30.82
N LEU A 105 -38.86 -35.73 -31.50
CA LEU A 105 -38.52 -36.26 -32.82
C LEU A 105 -38.29 -37.77 -32.77
N GLU A 106 -37.55 -38.27 -31.78
CA GLU A 106 -37.34 -39.71 -31.58
C GLU A 106 -38.66 -40.47 -31.35
N LYS A 107 -39.59 -39.90 -30.56
CA LYS A 107 -40.93 -40.48 -30.38
C LYS A 107 -41.68 -40.56 -31.72
N LYS A 108 -41.64 -39.49 -32.51
CA LYS A 108 -42.33 -39.43 -33.81
C LYS A 108 -41.74 -40.44 -34.81
N VAL A 109 -40.41 -40.57 -34.85
CA VAL A 109 -39.72 -41.57 -35.68
C VAL A 109 -40.12 -42.99 -35.28
N LYS A 110 -40.11 -43.30 -33.97
CA LYS A 110 -40.55 -44.61 -33.47
C LYS A 110 -42.00 -44.93 -33.84
N LEU A 111 -42.89 -43.94 -33.80
CA LEU A 111 -44.28 -44.11 -34.21
C LEU A 111 -44.40 -44.45 -35.70
N LEU A 112 -43.71 -43.71 -36.58
CA LEU A 112 -43.71 -43.95 -38.02
C LEU A 112 -43.15 -45.33 -38.37
N LEU A 113 -42.06 -45.75 -37.70
CA LEU A 113 -41.49 -47.08 -37.89
C LEU A 113 -42.46 -48.20 -37.48
N ARG A 114 -43.24 -48.02 -36.40
CA ARG A 114 -44.30 -48.96 -36.05
C ARG A 114 -45.39 -49.02 -37.10
N GLN A 115 -45.83 -47.87 -37.62
CA GLN A 115 -46.87 -47.80 -38.65
C GLN A 115 -46.43 -48.48 -39.95
N ASN A 116 -45.18 -48.25 -40.38
CA ASN A 116 -44.65 -48.83 -41.63
C ASN A 116 -44.23 -50.30 -41.51
N GLY A 117 -43.98 -50.81 -40.30
CA GLY A 117 -43.65 -52.22 -40.05
C GLY A 117 -44.86 -53.14 -39.81
N GLN A 118 -46.08 -52.58 -39.82
CA GLN A 118 -47.34 -53.32 -39.67
C GLN A 118 -48.12 -53.45 -41.00
N SER A 119 -47.52 -53.05 -42.13
CA SER A 119 -47.97 -53.38 -43.50
C SER A 119 -47.16 -54.55 -44.04
#